data_AF-A0A1F6IB97-F1
#
_entry.id   AF-A0A1F6IB97-F1
#
_cell.length_a   1.000
_cell.length_b   1.000
_cell.length_c   1.000
_cell.angle_alpha   90.00
_cell.angle_beta   90.00
_cell.angle_gamma   90.00
#
_symmetry.space_group_name_H-M   'P 1'
#
loop_
_entity.id
_entity.type
_entity.pdbx_description
1 polymer ?
#
loop_
_entity_poly.entity_id
_entity_poly.type
_entity_poly.pdbx_seq_one_letter_code
_entity_poly.pdbx_strand_id
1 'polypeptide(L)'
;MANNIVEPIALLTFAAACFSLCWLFVDSLMLRIEMKTMLKALGFAGLGIGSTLTFFDQSIPTSFLHVLIWLTSISFFAIFLAFIADPQSKFQLGIIIAIVALPFLKDHDFLTLQAILIALSMLQLAYTTKHRDIIPLGIGFALIAIAEFFYSLKTKEGFEGMETAGAFLYLFSAVALFSWVWSYLKIRFIDVSKRSPFSNSQRRNLRIEDDDEENIY
;
A
#
# COMPACT_ATOMS: atom_id res chain seq x y z
N MET A 1 -11.98 26.76 9.02
CA MET A 1 -10.54 26.81 9.39
C MET A 1 -9.89 25.44 9.57
N ALA A 2 -10.59 24.39 10.01
CA ALA A 2 -10.03 23.03 10.09
C ALA A 2 -9.75 22.37 8.71
N ASN A 3 -10.41 22.82 7.64
CA ASN A 3 -10.25 22.27 6.29
C ASN A 3 -8.84 22.38 5.70
N ASN A 4 -8.02 23.37 6.10
CA ASN A 4 -6.77 23.66 5.40
C ASN A 4 -5.57 22.82 5.84
N ILE A 5 -5.71 21.99 6.88
CA ILE A 5 -4.57 21.25 7.46
C ILE A 5 -4.66 19.74 7.21
N VAL A 6 -5.88 19.18 7.16
CA VAL A 6 -6.07 17.72 7.09
C VAL A 6 -5.59 17.16 5.76
N GLU A 7 -5.91 17.82 4.65
CA GLU A 7 -5.54 17.35 3.31
C GLU A 7 -4.02 17.34 3.08
N PRO A 8 -3.25 18.40 3.39
CA PRO A 8 -1.80 18.36 3.30
C PRO A 8 -1.17 17.23 4.15
N ILE A 9 -1.66 17.04 5.38
CA ILE A 9 -1.18 15.96 6.26
C ILE A 9 -1.50 14.60 5.67
N ALA A 10 -2.71 14.40 5.15
CA ALA A 10 -3.12 13.15 4.53
C ALA A 10 -2.24 12.80 3.33
N LEU A 11 -1.99 13.76 2.43
CA LEU A 11 -1.13 13.58 1.25
C LEU A 11 0.30 13.20 1.62
N LEU A 12 0.90 13.90 2.60
CA LEU A 12 2.28 13.66 3.01
C LEU A 12 2.44 12.33 3.76
N THR A 13 1.46 11.99 4.61
CA THR A 13 1.43 10.70 5.33
C THR A 13 1.24 9.54 4.36
N PHE A 14 0.34 9.70 3.39
CA PHE A 14 0.13 8.71 2.32
C PHE A 14 1.38 8.54 1.44
N ALA A 15 2.02 9.66 1.04
CA ALA A 15 3.28 9.62 0.29
C ALA A 15 4.37 8.87 1.06
N ALA A 16 4.50 9.11 2.37
CA ALA A 16 5.45 8.40 3.22
C ALA A 16 5.16 6.88 3.28
N ALA A 17 3.89 6.49 3.35
CA ALA A 17 3.50 5.08 3.29
C ALA A 17 3.87 4.45 1.93
N CYS A 18 3.58 5.15 0.82
CA CYS A 18 3.94 4.71 -0.53
C CYS A 18 5.46 4.59 -0.71
N PHE A 19 6.26 5.56 -0.26
CA PHE A 19 7.72 5.46 -0.32
C PHE A 19 8.27 4.32 0.55
N SER A 20 7.67 4.08 1.72
CA SER A 20 8.05 2.95 2.57
C SER A 20 7.78 1.61 1.87
N LEU A 21 6.62 1.47 1.22
CA LEU A 21 6.29 0.29 0.41
C LEU A 21 7.23 0.14 -0.80
N CYS A 22 7.50 1.24 -1.51
CA CYS A 22 8.46 1.27 -2.60
C CYS A 22 9.83 0.74 -2.13
N TRP A 23 10.33 1.26 -1.01
CA TRP A 23 11.58 0.80 -0.41
C TRP A 23 11.57 -0.72 -0.14
N LEU A 24 10.51 -1.26 0.45
CA LEU A 24 10.39 -2.71 0.69
C LEU A 24 10.46 -3.53 -0.61
N PHE A 25 9.81 -3.08 -1.68
CA PHE A 25 9.86 -3.77 -2.97
C PHE A 25 11.20 -3.59 -3.69
N VAL A 26 11.85 -2.43 -3.56
CA VAL A 26 13.22 -2.21 -4.06
C VAL A 26 14.20 -3.13 -3.35
N ASP A 27 14.11 -3.24 -2.03
CA ASP A 27 14.92 -4.18 -1.25
C ASP A 27 14.69 -5.63 -1.71
N SER A 28 13.42 -6.04 -1.93
CA SER A 28 13.11 -7.35 -2.48
C SER A 28 13.67 -7.55 -3.90
N LEU A 29 13.73 -6.51 -4.73
CA LEU A 29 14.33 -6.57 -6.08
C LEU A 29 15.83 -6.80 -6.04
N MET A 30 16.52 -6.24 -5.04
CA MET A 30 17.95 -6.47 -4.84
C MET A 30 18.27 -7.93 -4.51
N LEU A 31 17.32 -8.65 -3.89
CA LEU A 31 17.44 -10.09 -3.64
C LEU A 31 17.07 -10.94 -4.86
N ARG A 32 16.05 -10.52 -5.63
CA ARG A 32 15.59 -11.23 -6.83
C ARG A 32 14.89 -10.30 -7.80
N ILE A 33 15.40 -10.20 -9.03
CA ILE A 33 14.79 -9.40 -10.09
C ILE A 33 13.54 -10.13 -10.61
N GLU A 34 12.37 -9.59 -10.29
CA GLU A 34 11.08 -10.09 -10.77
C GLU A 34 10.22 -8.92 -11.28
N MET A 35 9.62 -9.09 -12.46
CA MET A 35 8.81 -8.05 -13.11
C MET A 35 7.65 -7.58 -12.22
N LYS A 36 6.97 -8.49 -11.51
CA LYS A 36 5.89 -8.15 -10.58
C LYS A 36 6.36 -7.27 -9.42
N THR A 37 7.57 -7.49 -8.93
CA THR A 37 8.14 -6.70 -7.83
C THR A 37 8.58 -5.33 -8.34
N MET A 38 9.11 -5.27 -9.57
CA MET A 38 9.44 -4.01 -10.26
C MET A 38 8.22 -3.14 -10.49
N LEU A 39 7.11 -3.72 -10.97
CA LEU A 39 5.85 -3.01 -11.15
C LEU A 39 5.28 -2.46 -9.84
N LYS A 40 5.38 -3.20 -8.74
CA LYS A 40 4.98 -2.71 -7.41
C LYS A 40 5.86 -1.53 -6.97
N ALA A 41 7.18 -1.68 -7.07
CA ALA A 41 8.11 -0.60 -6.71
C ALA A 41 7.85 0.68 -7.51
N LEU A 42 7.71 0.57 -8.83
CA LEU A 42 7.40 1.70 -9.71
C LEU A 42 6.03 2.31 -9.40
N GLY A 43 5.01 1.48 -9.19
CA GLY A 43 3.67 1.95 -8.85
C GLY A 43 3.65 2.70 -7.52
N PHE A 44 4.27 2.15 -6.46
CA PHE A 44 4.35 2.85 -5.17
C PHE A 44 5.26 4.09 -5.21
N ALA A 45 6.33 4.09 -6.00
CA ALA A 45 7.15 5.27 -6.24
C ALA A 45 6.34 6.37 -6.93
N GLY A 46 5.59 6.03 -7.98
CA GLY A 46 4.75 6.96 -8.73
C GLY A 46 3.64 7.55 -7.87
N LEU A 47 2.97 6.76 -7.02
CA LEU A 47 2.01 7.27 -6.05
C LEU A 47 2.66 8.21 -5.03
N GLY A 48 3.82 7.85 -4.48
CA GLY A 48 4.54 8.70 -3.53
C GLY A 48 4.95 10.04 -4.14
N ILE A 49 5.48 10.01 -5.36
CA ILE A 49 5.84 11.22 -6.12
C ILE A 49 4.59 12.05 -6.42
N GLY A 50 3.53 11.42 -6.93
CA GLY A 50 2.26 12.07 -7.25
C GLY A 50 1.69 12.82 -6.05
N SER A 51 1.52 12.14 -4.91
CA SER A 51 1.01 12.76 -3.68
C SER A 51 1.92 13.85 -3.11
N THR A 52 3.24 13.70 -3.25
CA THR A 52 4.19 14.75 -2.84
C THR A 52 4.07 15.98 -3.72
N LEU A 53 3.94 15.79 -5.04
CA LEU A 53 3.73 16.88 -5.98
C LEU A 53 2.39 17.57 -5.75
N THR A 54 1.30 16.83 -5.50
CA THR A 54 -0.02 17.39 -5.12
C THR A 54 0.06 18.22 -3.84
N PHE A 55 0.89 17.82 -2.87
CA PHE A 55 1.13 18.62 -1.67
C PHE A 55 1.78 19.98 -1.99
N PHE A 56 2.74 20.01 -2.92
CA PHE A 56 3.39 21.26 -3.38
C PHE A 56 2.56 22.07 -4.39
N ASP A 57 1.51 21.48 -4.95
CA ASP A 57 0.65 22.03 -6.02
C ASP A 57 -0.20 23.24 -5.58
N GLN A 58 -0.18 23.64 -4.29
CA GLN A 58 -0.78 24.89 -3.81
C GLN A 58 -0.22 26.16 -4.51
N SER A 59 0.78 26.01 -5.39
CA SER A 59 1.52 27.08 -6.05
C SER A 59 1.62 26.95 -7.58
N ILE A 60 1.00 25.95 -8.22
CA ILE A 60 1.31 25.53 -9.60
C ILE A 60 0.06 25.60 -10.52
N PRO A 61 0.20 25.94 -11.81
CA PRO A 61 -0.93 26.08 -12.76
C PRO A 61 -1.75 24.81 -13.01
N THR A 62 -3.05 24.99 -13.33
CA THR A 62 -4.09 23.96 -13.51
C THR A 62 -3.79 22.86 -14.53
N SER A 63 -2.88 23.07 -15.49
CA SER A 63 -2.43 22.04 -16.43
C SER A 63 -1.64 20.91 -15.73
N PHE A 64 -1.07 21.17 -14.56
CA PHE A 64 -0.30 20.20 -13.78
C PHE A 64 -1.20 19.15 -13.11
N LEU A 65 -2.43 19.53 -12.73
CA LEU A 65 -3.39 18.65 -12.08
C LEU A 65 -3.79 17.45 -12.96
N HIS A 66 -3.93 17.65 -14.27
CA HIS A 66 -4.17 16.55 -15.21
C HIS A 66 -2.99 15.57 -15.27
N VAL A 67 -1.76 16.09 -15.28
CA VAL A 67 -0.56 15.26 -15.28
C VAL A 67 -0.47 14.41 -14.01
N LEU A 68 -0.84 14.99 -12.86
CA LEU A 68 -0.89 14.27 -11.58
C LEU A 68 -1.92 13.13 -11.60
N ILE A 69 -3.13 13.36 -12.11
CA ILE A 69 -4.15 12.30 -12.27
C ILE A 69 -3.63 11.17 -13.15
N TRP A 70 -2.98 11.49 -14.28
CA TRP A 70 -2.39 10.47 -15.16
C TRP A 70 -1.26 9.69 -14.47
N LEU A 71 -0.40 10.36 -13.71
CA LEU A 71 0.65 9.71 -12.93
C LEU A 71 0.08 8.75 -11.89
N THR A 72 -0.93 9.18 -11.13
CA THR A 72 -1.62 8.34 -10.13
C THR A 72 -2.28 7.14 -10.80
N SER A 73 -2.94 7.35 -11.94
CA SER A 73 -3.60 6.31 -12.71
C SER A 73 -2.63 5.24 -13.24
N ILE A 74 -1.53 5.66 -13.88
CA ILE A 74 -0.48 4.75 -14.36
C ILE A 74 0.10 3.96 -13.18
N SER A 75 0.26 4.61 -12.03
CA SER A 75 0.77 3.98 -10.82
C SER A 75 -0.18 2.91 -10.27
N PHE A 76 -1.48 3.20 -10.17
CA PHE A 76 -2.50 2.21 -9.83
C PHE A 76 -2.53 1.06 -10.82
N PHE A 77 -2.45 1.34 -12.12
CA PHE A 77 -2.43 0.31 -13.15
C PHE A 77 -1.20 -0.60 -13.03
N ALA A 78 -0.01 -0.04 -12.76
CA ALA A 78 1.20 -0.83 -12.51
C ALA A 78 1.05 -1.76 -11.30
N ILE A 79 0.50 -1.25 -10.19
CA ILE A 79 0.23 -2.04 -8.99
C ILE A 79 -0.77 -3.16 -9.31
N PHE A 80 -1.86 -2.83 -9.98
CA PHE A 80 -2.89 -3.77 -10.37
C PHE A 80 -2.34 -4.92 -11.24
N LEU A 81 -1.61 -4.59 -12.30
CA LEU A 81 -0.95 -5.56 -13.17
C LEU A 81 -0.02 -6.48 -12.38
N ALA A 82 0.72 -5.95 -11.41
CA ALA A 82 1.64 -6.74 -10.60
C ALA A 82 0.94 -7.81 -9.75
N PHE A 83 -0.27 -7.53 -9.25
CA PHE A 83 -1.04 -8.48 -8.45
C PHE A 83 -1.86 -9.45 -9.29
N ILE A 84 -2.33 -9.06 -10.48
CA ILE A 84 -2.98 -10.00 -11.40
C ILE A 84 -1.98 -10.93 -12.08
N ALA A 85 -0.76 -10.47 -12.34
CA ALA A 85 0.32 -11.31 -12.85
C ALA A 85 0.77 -12.39 -11.84
N ASP A 86 0.26 -12.36 -10.60
CA ASP A 86 0.49 -13.45 -9.66
C ASP A 86 -0.23 -14.73 -10.13
N PRO A 87 0.47 -15.88 -10.22
CA PRO A 87 -0.14 -17.15 -10.66
C PRO A 87 -1.34 -17.59 -9.82
N GLN A 88 -1.44 -17.13 -8.57
CA GLN A 88 -2.53 -17.47 -7.66
C GLN A 88 -3.71 -16.49 -7.77
N SER A 89 -3.58 -15.45 -8.58
CA SER A 89 -4.68 -14.53 -8.88
C SER A 89 -5.70 -15.19 -9.81
N LYS A 90 -6.97 -15.09 -9.44
CA LYS A 90 -8.10 -15.54 -10.28
C LYS A 90 -8.82 -14.35 -10.92
N PHE A 91 -8.31 -13.14 -10.67
CA PHE A 91 -8.94 -11.89 -11.08
C PHE A 91 -8.46 -11.41 -12.45
N GLN A 92 -8.08 -12.32 -13.35
CA GLN A 92 -7.59 -11.98 -14.69
C GLN A 92 -8.60 -11.17 -15.53
N LEU A 93 -9.91 -11.40 -15.31
CA LEU A 93 -10.98 -10.60 -15.92
C LEU A 93 -10.98 -9.13 -15.48
N GLY A 94 -10.34 -8.79 -14.35
CA GLY A 94 -10.20 -7.41 -13.88
C GLY A 94 -9.42 -6.53 -14.86
N ILE A 95 -8.49 -7.09 -15.64
CA ILE A 95 -7.78 -6.35 -16.70
C ILE A 95 -8.75 -5.90 -17.78
N ILE A 96 -9.68 -6.76 -18.18
CA ILE A 96 -10.69 -6.44 -19.19
C ILE A 96 -11.59 -5.32 -18.69
N ILE A 97 -12.04 -5.39 -17.42
CA ILE A 97 -12.85 -4.33 -16.80
C ILE A 97 -12.09 -3.00 -16.79
N ALA A 98 -10.81 -2.99 -16.42
CA ALA A 98 -9.98 -1.79 -16.42
C ALA A 98 -9.85 -1.17 -17.83
N ILE A 99 -9.63 -2.02 -18.84
CA ILE A 99 -9.50 -1.57 -20.24
C ILE A 99 -10.82 -1.03 -20.77
N VAL A 100 -11.94 -1.73 -20.52
CA VAL A 100 -13.26 -1.32 -20.97
C VAL A 100 -13.69 -0.01 -20.30
N ALA A 101 -13.24 0.27 -19.08
CA ALA A 101 -13.59 1.49 -18.35
C ALA A 101 -12.80 2.74 -18.78
N LEU A 102 -11.63 2.60 -19.40
CA LEU A 102 -10.79 3.72 -19.89
C LEU A 102 -11.56 4.80 -20.67
N PRO A 103 -12.45 4.47 -21.63
CA PRO A 103 -13.20 5.48 -22.37
C PRO A 103 -14.38 6.10 -21.60
N PHE A 104 -14.85 5.48 -20.51
CA PHE A 104 -16.11 5.89 -19.85
C PHE A 104 -15.92 6.65 -18.54
N LEU A 105 -14.84 6.37 -17.80
CA LEU A 105 -14.57 7.03 -16.52
C LEU A 105 -13.49 8.10 -16.69
N LYS A 106 -13.68 9.23 -16.01
CA LYS A 106 -12.73 10.35 -16.01
C LYS A 106 -12.26 10.65 -14.59
N ASP A 107 -11.02 11.13 -14.48
CA ASP A 107 -10.44 11.66 -13.26
C ASP A 107 -10.63 10.72 -12.04
N HIS A 108 -11.19 11.26 -10.95
CA HIS A 108 -11.39 10.54 -9.68
C HIS A 108 -12.31 9.32 -9.80
N ASP A 109 -13.29 9.31 -10.72
CA ASP A 109 -14.15 8.13 -10.94
C ASP A 109 -13.33 6.96 -11.53
N PHE A 110 -12.35 7.27 -12.39
CA PHE A 110 -11.47 6.25 -12.96
C PHE A 110 -10.48 5.72 -11.91
N LEU A 111 -9.90 6.62 -11.11
CA LEU A 111 -9.02 6.26 -9.99
C LEU A 111 -9.75 5.39 -8.96
N THR A 112 -11.01 5.70 -8.67
CA THR A 112 -11.89 4.89 -7.81
C THR A 112 -11.97 3.45 -8.30
N LEU A 113 -12.31 3.24 -9.58
CA LEU A 113 -12.42 1.89 -10.14
C LEU A 113 -11.10 1.13 -10.05
N GLN A 114 -9.99 1.78 -10.40
CA GLN A 114 -8.67 1.15 -10.33
C GLN A 114 -8.32 0.73 -8.90
N ALA A 115 -8.58 1.59 -7.90
CA ALA A 115 -8.36 1.27 -6.50
C ALA A 115 -9.25 0.11 -6.02
N ILE A 116 -10.52 0.03 -6.46
CA ILE A 116 -11.40 -1.11 -6.19
C ILE A 116 -10.81 -2.40 -6.77
N LEU A 117 -10.37 -2.37 -8.03
CA LEU A 117 -9.81 -3.53 -8.70
C LEU A 117 -8.54 -4.03 -8.00
N ILE A 118 -7.70 -3.12 -7.51
CA ILE A 118 -6.52 -3.44 -6.70
C ILE A 118 -6.95 -4.10 -5.37
N ALA A 119 -7.88 -3.46 -4.64
CA ALA A 119 -8.36 -3.96 -3.36
C ALA A 119 -8.96 -5.37 -3.46
N LEU A 120 -9.82 -5.60 -4.47
CA LEU A 120 -10.39 -6.91 -4.75
C LEU A 120 -9.33 -7.95 -5.09
N SER A 121 -8.35 -7.60 -5.92
CA SER A 121 -7.26 -8.53 -6.26
C SER A 121 -6.46 -8.94 -5.03
N MET A 122 -6.17 -8.00 -4.13
CA MET A 122 -5.42 -8.27 -2.91
C MET A 122 -6.21 -9.09 -1.90
N LEU A 123 -7.48 -8.76 -1.68
CA LEU A 123 -8.35 -9.53 -0.78
C LEU A 123 -8.58 -10.95 -1.32
N GLN A 124 -8.75 -11.08 -2.63
CA GLN A 124 -8.87 -12.37 -3.28
C GLN A 124 -7.59 -13.20 -3.13
N LEU A 125 -6.41 -12.58 -3.34
CA LEU A 125 -5.12 -13.23 -3.11
C LEU A 125 -4.93 -13.62 -1.64
N ALA A 126 -5.26 -12.76 -0.69
CA ALA A 126 -5.18 -13.09 0.74
C ALA A 126 -6.03 -14.32 1.10
N TYR A 127 -7.20 -14.46 0.46
CA TYR A 127 -8.08 -15.61 0.67
C TYR A 127 -7.56 -16.89 -0.03
N THR A 128 -7.10 -16.79 -1.29
CA THR A 128 -6.63 -17.97 -2.04
C THR A 128 -5.32 -18.53 -1.50
N THR A 129 -4.43 -17.66 -1.05
CA THR A 129 -3.07 -18.02 -0.63
C THR A 129 -2.94 -18.22 0.88
N LYS A 130 -4.00 -17.91 1.64
CA LYS A 130 -4.03 -17.85 3.12
C LYS A 130 -3.01 -16.86 3.72
N HIS A 131 -2.35 -16.04 2.91
CA HIS A 131 -1.50 -14.92 3.34
C HIS A 131 -2.36 -13.75 3.83
N ARG A 132 -2.89 -13.90 5.05
CA ARG A 132 -3.72 -12.87 5.71
C ARG A 132 -2.96 -11.59 6.02
N ASP A 133 -1.64 -11.64 5.98
CA ASP A 133 -0.75 -10.50 6.08
C ASP A 133 -0.98 -9.50 4.96
N ILE A 134 -1.53 -9.86 3.78
CA ILE A 134 -1.83 -8.92 2.68
C ILE A 134 -3.11 -8.10 2.90
N ILE A 135 -3.98 -8.51 3.84
CA ILE A 135 -5.29 -7.87 4.08
C ILE A 135 -5.20 -6.36 4.35
N PRO A 136 -4.28 -5.84 5.20
CA PRO A 136 -4.17 -4.39 5.44
C PRO A 136 -3.89 -3.60 4.16
N LEU A 137 -3.18 -4.19 3.20
CA LEU A 137 -2.88 -3.58 1.92
C LEU A 137 -4.15 -3.49 1.05
N GLY A 138 -4.96 -4.57 1.02
CA GLY A 138 -6.28 -4.54 0.38
C GLY A 138 -7.27 -3.55 1.01
N ILE A 139 -7.29 -3.46 2.34
CA ILE A 139 -8.11 -2.47 3.07
C ILE A 139 -7.64 -1.05 2.75
N GLY A 140 -6.33 -0.80 2.68
CA GLY A 140 -5.77 0.49 2.28
C GLY A 140 -6.31 0.95 0.92
N PHE A 141 -6.29 0.07 -0.09
CA PHE A 141 -6.84 0.39 -1.42
C PHE A 141 -8.37 0.53 -1.44
N ALA A 142 -9.09 -0.19 -0.59
CA ALA A 142 -10.54 0.01 -0.45
C ALA A 142 -10.86 1.41 0.12
N LEU A 143 -10.08 1.88 1.09
CA LEU A 143 -10.21 3.23 1.64
C LEU A 143 -9.85 4.30 0.61
N ILE A 144 -8.80 4.10 -0.18
CA ILE A 144 -8.44 4.98 -1.30
C ILE A 144 -9.58 5.04 -2.32
N ALA A 145 -10.19 3.91 -2.67
CA ALA A 145 -11.32 3.91 -3.60
C ALA A 145 -12.49 4.75 -3.10
N ILE A 146 -12.85 4.63 -1.82
CA ILE A 146 -13.93 5.44 -1.23
C ILE A 146 -13.52 6.93 -1.20
N ALA A 147 -12.24 7.22 -0.93
CA ALA A 147 -11.72 8.59 -0.93
C ALA A 147 -11.84 9.23 -2.32
N GLU A 148 -11.36 8.55 -3.35
CA GLU A 148 -11.47 8.99 -4.75
C GLU A 148 -12.92 9.20 -5.17
N PHE A 149 -13.83 8.31 -4.75
CA PHE A 149 -15.25 8.49 -4.99
C PHE A 149 -15.79 9.76 -4.32
N PHE A 150 -15.36 10.05 -3.08
CA PHE A 150 -15.76 11.29 -2.39
C PHE A 150 -15.18 12.55 -3.06
N TYR A 151 -13.96 12.48 -3.59
CA TYR A 151 -13.39 13.57 -4.39
C TYR A 151 -14.17 13.79 -5.70
N SER A 152 -14.66 12.73 -6.35
CA SER A 152 -15.49 12.89 -7.56
C SER A 152 -16.84 13.56 -7.27
N LEU A 153 -17.41 13.31 -6.09
CA LEU A 153 -18.66 13.95 -5.63
C LEU A 153 -18.51 15.44 -5.31
N LYS A 154 -17.30 15.97 -5.07
CA LYS A 154 -17.06 17.40 -4.82
C LYS A 154 -17.65 18.31 -5.90
N THR A 155 -17.69 17.82 -7.14
CA THR A 155 -18.19 18.58 -8.29
C THR A 155 -19.72 18.63 -8.40
N LYS A 156 -20.45 17.95 -7.51
CA LYS A 156 -21.92 17.84 -7.53
C LYS A 156 -22.55 18.71 -6.45
N GLU A 157 -23.60 19.45 -6.80
CA GLU A 157 -24.37 20.26 -5.87
C GLU A 157 -24.91 19.41 -4.70
N GLY A 158 -24.77 19.92 -3.47
CA GLY A 158 -25.23 19.24 -2.25
C GLY A 158 -24.21 18.34 -1.53
N PHE A 159 -22.99 18.19 -2.08
CA PHE A 159 -21.90 17.39 -1.49
C PHE A 159 -20.72 18.23 -0.96
N GLU A 160 -20.99 19.49 -0.62
CA GLU A 160 -20.00 20.39 -0.01
C GLU A 160 -19.44 19.77 1.28
N GLY A 161 -18.15 19.43 1.29
CA GLY A 161 -17.48 18.78 2.44
C GLY A 161 -17.14 17.29 2.26
N MET A 162 -17.50 16.65 1.14
CA MET A 162 -17.04 15.28 0.87
C MET A 162 -15.52 15.18 0.66
N GLU A 163 -14.90 16.26 0.19
CA GLU A 163 -13.44 16.37 0.01
C GLU A 163 -12.67 16.13 1.31
N THR A 164 -13.12 16.70 2.43
CA THR A 164 -12.48 16.48 3.73
C THR A 164 -12.65 15.06 4.22
N ALA A 165 -13.80 14.43 3.97
CA ALA A 165 -13.99 13.00 4.25
C ALA A 165 -13.04 12.14 3.40
N GLY A 166 -12.81 12.50 2.15
CA GLY A 166 -11.80 11.90 1.27
C GLY A 166 -10.38 12.00 1.86
N ALA A 167 -9.99 13.18 2.35
CA ALA A 167 -8.68 13.36 3.00
C ALA A 167 -8.51 12.48 4.25
N PHE A 168 -9.54 12.35 5.10
CA PHE A 168 -9.49 11.44 6.25
C PHE A 168 -9.34 9.97 5.83
N LEU A 169 -10.02 9.56 4.76
CA LEU A 169 -9.90 8.21 4.22
C LEU A 169 -8.49 7.92 3.68
N TYR A 170 -7.82 8.91 3.07
CA TYR A 170 -6.41 8.82 2.70
C TYR A 170 -5.48 8.69 3.91
N LEU A 171 -5.78 9.38 5.01
CA LEU A 171 -5.02 9.24 6.24
C LEU A 171 -5.18 7.83 6.84
N PHE A 172 -6.41 7.30 6.88
CA PHE A 172 -6.65 5.94 7.33
C PHE A 172 -6.07 4.88 6.39
N SER A 173 -6.06 5.13 5.08
CA SER A 173 -5.41 4.24 4.12
C SER A 173 -3.90 4.18 4.39
N ALA A 174 -3.25 5.32 4.66
CA ALA A 174 -1.85 5.36 5.04
C ALA A 174 -1.56 4.54 6.30
N VAL A 175 -2.42 4.63 7.33
CA VAL A 175 -2.30 3.80 8.54
C VAL A 175 -2.39 2.30 8.22
N ALA A 176 -3.34 1.90 7.37
CA ALA A 176 -3.49 0.51 6.95
C ALA A 176 -2.25 0.02 6.17
N LEU A 177 -1.70 0.85 5.28
CA LEU A 177 -0.48 0.56 4.53
C LEU A 177 0.76 0.46 5.44
N PHE A 178 0.90 1.36 6.41
CA PHE A 178 1.98 1.28 7.40
C PHE A 178 1.89 0.05 8.29
N SER A 179 0.67 -0.38 8.66
CA SER A 179 0.47 -1.63 9.39
C SER A 179 1.03 -2.84 8.63
N TRP A 180 0.91 -2.83 7.30
CA TRP A 180 1.54 -3.84 6.44
C TRP A 180 3.07 -3.74 6.44
N VAL A 181 3.61 -2.53 6.23
CA VAL A 181 5.06 -2.26 6.28
C VAL A 181 5.64 -2.78 7.59
N TRP A 182 4.98 -2.49 8.70
CA TRP A 182 5.37 -2.95 10.03
C TRP A 182 5.35 -4.47 10.15
N SER A 183 4.28 -5.12 9.65
CA SER A 183 4.18 -6.59 9.64
C SER A 183 5.34 -7.23 8.90
N TYR A 184 5.74 -6.66 7.76
CA TYR A 184 6.90 -7.11 7.00
C TYR A 184 8.23 -6.90 7.76
N LEU A 185 8.46 -5.71 8.31
CA LEU A 185 9.67 -5.40 9.09
C LEU A 185 9.82 -6.31 10.32
N LYS A 186 8.72 -6.61 11.00
CA LYS A 186 8.69 -7.53 12.14
C LYS A 186 9.19 -8.92 11.73
N ILE A 187 8.68 -9.47 10.63
CA ILE A 187 9.13 -10.78 10.12
C ILE A 187 10.63 -10.74 9.78
N ARG A 188 11.07 -9.67 9.12
CA ARG A 188 12.45 -9.56 8.61
C ARG A 188 13.49 -9.35 9.70
N PHE A 189 13.21 -8.57 10.74
CA PHE A 189 14.20 -8.20 11.76
C PHE A 189 13.99 -8.91 13.11
N ILE A 190 12.74 -9.12 13.53
CA ILE A 190 12.44 -9.68 14.86
C ILE A 190 12.46 -11.21 14.83
N ASP A 191 11.93 -11.84 13.79
CA ASP A 191 11.90 -13.30 13.73
C ASP A 191 13.23 -13.89 13.22
N VAL A 192 13.99 -13.14 12.42
CA VAL A 192 15.34 -13.53 12.00
C VAL A 192 16.33 -13.43 13.16
N SER A 193 16.25 -12.40 14.02
CA SER A 193 17.14 -12.28 15.20
C SER A 193 16.90 -13.40 16.23
N LYS A 194 15.66 -13.86 16.39
CA LYS A 194 15.31 -15.01 17.24
C LYS A 194 15.84 -16.35 16.73
N ARG A 195 16.08 -16.48 15.41
CA ARG A 195 16.66 -17.67 14.78
C ARG A 195 18.20 -17.64 14.74
N SER A 196 18.84 -16.62 15.32
CA SER A 196 20.30 -16.61 15.40
C SER A 196 20.80 -17.78 16.28
N PRO A 197 21.88 -18.47 15.90
CA PRO A 197 22.41 -19.63 16.62
C PRO A 197 22.89 -19.31 18.05
N PHE A 198 23.03 -18.03 18.39
CA PHE A 198 23.41 -17.56 19.72
C PHE A 198 22.32 -17.75 20.79
N SER A 199 21.03 -17.83 20.42
CA SER A 199 19.97 -18.08 21.43
C SER A 199 19.92 -19.55 21.88
N ASN A 200 20.34 -20.48 21.00
CA ASN A 200 20.42 -21.90 21.32
C ASN A 200 21.70 -22.27 22.08
N SER A 201 22.81 -21.55 21.89
CA SER A 201 24.02 -21.78 22.69
C SER A 201 23.86 -21.26 24.12
N GLN A 202 23.20 -20.11 24.33
CA GLN A 202 22.86 -19.62 25.67
C GLN A 202 21.84 -20.54 26.39
N ARG A 203 20.85 -21.10 25.68
CA ARG A 203 19.93 -22.11 26.27
C ARG A 203 20.59 -23.46 26.56
N ARG A 204 21.67 -23.83 25.85
CA ARG A 204 22.45 -25.02 26.18
C ARG A 204 23.30 -24.81 27.42
N ASN A 205 23.95 -23.65 27.54
CA ASN A 205 24.84 -23.39 28.68
C ASN A 205 24.07 -23.23 30.00
N LEU A 206 22.88 -22.63 29.96
CA LEU A 206 21.99 -22.57 31.14
C LEU A 206 21.37 -23.91 31.54
N ARG A 207 21.45 -24.93 30.68
CA ARG A 207 20.94 -26.28 30.97
C ARG A 207 22.03 -27.24 31.46
N ILE A 208 23.30 -26.85 31.31
CA ILE A 208 24.44 -27.66 31.75
C ILE A 208 24.80 -27.30 33.20
N GLU A 209 24.54 -26.06 33.66
CA GLU A 209 24.81 -25.66 35.04
C GLU A 209 23.79 -26.22 36.06
N ASP A 210 22.57 -26.56 35.65
CA ASP A 210 21.54 -27.09 36.58
C ASP A 210 21.64 -28.62 36.79
N ASP A 211 22.33 -29.36 35.93
CA ASP A 211 22.43 -30.83 36.01
C ASP A 211 23.65 -31.32 36.83
N ASP A 212 24.57 -30.42 37.23
CA ASP A 212 25.81 -30.76 37.93
C ASP A 212 25.74 -30.58 39.47
N GLU A 213 24.63 -30.07 40.04
CA GLU A 213 24.46 -29.92 41.50
C GLU A 213 23.73 -31.09 42.20
N GLU A 214 23.25 -32.10 41.47
CA GLU A 214 22.46 -33.21 42.05
C GLU A 214 23.27 -34.51 42.29
N ASN A 215 24.54 -34.41 42.68
CA ASN A 215 25.34 -35.57 43.10
C ASN A 215 26.36 -35.23 44.19
N ILE A 216 25.87 -34.99 45.41
CA ILE A 216 26.66 -35.15 46.62
C ILE A 216 25.83 -35.95 47.63
N TYR A 217 26.02 -37.27 47.60
CA TYR A 217 25.80 -38.15 48.75
C TYR A 217 27.05 -38.14 49.62
#